data_AF-A0A165ZQS1-F1
#
_entry.id   AF-A0A165ZQS1-F1
#
_cell.length_a   1.000
_cell.length_b   1.000
_cell.length_c   1.000
_cell.angle_alpha   90.00
_cell.angle_beta   90.00
_cell.angle_gamma   90.00
#
_symmetry.space_group_name_H-M   'P 1'
#
loop_
_entity.id
_entity.type
_entity.pdbx_description
1 polymer ?
#
loop_
_entity_poly.entity_id
_entity_poly.type
_entity_poly.pdbx_seq_one_letter_code
_entity_poly.pdbx_strand_id
1 'polypeptide(L)'
;MAEGRRIYFDDEDEEKYNKLKTVKIFEKNKTNIDLFSLALIIGLKSGIRTPLGDSARGRVRESTINSSITKYLMMAIAVEEQGINVLANEDDYFKISEEYAKTGIGLLESKYVSEGSNLLDSMEMELVEFYDNKKIDQEE
;
A
#
# COMPACT_ATOMS: atom_id res chain seq x y z
N MET A 1 -2.53 8.78 -28.95
CA MET A 1 -1.64 8.70 -27.77
C MET A 1 -2.40 7.90 -26.74
N ALA A 2 -1.95 6.68 -26.41
CA ALA A 2 -2.63 5.86 -25.42
C ALA A 2 -2.53 6.56 -24.06
N GLU A 3 -3.65 6.91 -23.45
CA GLU A 3 -3.66 7.25 -22.03
C GLU A 3 -3.14 6.03 -21.26
N GLY A 4 -1.96 6.16 -20.64
CA GLY A 4 -1.40 5.07 -19.84
C GLY A 4 -2.32 4.71 -18.67
N ARG A 5 -2.33 3.43 -18.28
CA ARG A 5 -3.13 2.89 -17.17
C ARG A 5 -2.87 3.69 -15.89
N ARG A 6 -3.82 3.66 -14.96
CA ARG A 6 -3.67 4.28 -13.63
C ARG A 6 -4.06 3.31 -12.51
N ILE A 7 -3.48 3.48 -11.32
CA ILE A 7 -3.99 2.87 -10.09
C ILE A 7 -5.25 3.59 -9.67
N TYR A 8 -6.30 2.84 -9.39
CA TYR A 8 -7.60 3.33 -8.98
C TYR A 8 -7.75 3.38 -7.45
N PHE A 9 -8.45 4.42 -6.99
CA PHE A 9 -8.95 4.55 -5.62
C PHE A 9 -10.37 5.10 -5.66
N ASP A 10 -11.18 4.75 -4.67
CA ASP A 10 -12.53 5.30 -4.55
C ASP A 10 -12.48 6.79 -4.23
N ASP A 11 -13.47 7.53 -4.72
CA ASP A 11 -13.58 8.97 -4.45
C ASP A 11 -13.74 9.25 -2.94
N GLU A 12 -14.35 8.34 -2.17
CA GLU A 12 -14.45 8.45 -0.71
C GLU A 12 -13.09 8.34 0.01
N ASP A 13 -12.11 7.70 -0.62
CA ASP A 13 -10.77 7.58 -0.09
C ASP A 13 -9.89 8.78 -0.47
N GLU A 14 -10.35 9.68 -1.35
CA GLU A 14 -9.61 10.88 -1.74
C GLU A 14 -9.35 11.80 -0.55
N GLU A 15 -10.35 11.99 0.32
CA GLU A 15 -10.20 12.82 1.51
C GLU A 15 -9.15 12.21 2.47
N LYS A 16 -9.25 10.90 2.70
CA LYS A 16 -8.28 10.15 3.54
C LYS A 16 -6.88 10.25 2.96
N TYR A 17 -6.76 10.06 1.66
CA TYR A 17 -5.50 10.11 0.93
C TYR A 17 -4.85 11.50 1.01
N ASN A 18 -5.65 12.56 0.84
CA ASN A 18 -5.17 13.93 0.97
C ASN A 18 -4.79 14.29 2.42
N LYS A 19 -5.53 13.80 3.43
CA LYS A 19 -5.14 13.91 4.84
C LYS A 19 -3.80 13.22 5.10
N LEU A 20 -3.63 11.99 4.62
CA LEU A 20 -2.40 11.22 4.79
C LEU A 20 -1.17 11.91 4.19
N LYS A 21 -1.30 12.61 3.05
CA LYS A 21 -0.20 13.41 2.48
C LYS A 21 0.31 14.53 3.38
N THR A 22 -0.50 15.00 4.31
CA THR A 22 -0.11 16.06 5.26
C THR A 22 0.59 15.52 6.50
N VAL A 23 0.66 14.20 6.65
CA VAL A 23 1.31 13.55 7.80
C VAL A 23 2.82 13.62 7.62
N LYS A 24 3.54 13.83 8.72
CA LYS A 24 5.01 13.94 8.77
C LYS A 24 5.76 12.81 8.03
N ILE A 25 5.28 11.57 8.06
CA ILE A 25 5.89 10.44 7.33
C ILE A 25 5.84 10.61 5.80
N PHE A 26 4.90 11.41 5.31
CA PHE A 26 4.72 11.80 3.91
C PHE A 26 5.12 13.27 3.64
N GLU A 27 5.56 14.01 4.66
CA GLU A 27 6.09 15.36 4.48
C GLU A 27 7.47 15.29 3.79
N LYS A 28 7.63 16.11 2.73
CA LYS A 28 8.84 16.28 1.90
C LYS A 28 9.29 15.02 1.12
N ASN A 29 9.40 15.18 -0.19
CA ASN A 29 10.00 14.22 -1.14
C ASN A 29 9.34 12.83 -1.24
N LYS A 30 8.20 12.59 -0.59
CA LYS A 30 7.40 11.39 -0.80
C LYS A 30 6.39 11.61 -1.92
N THR A 31 6.26 10.59 -2.75
CA THR A 31 5.45 10.57 -3.94
C THR A 31 4.15 9.81 -3.67
N ASN A 32 3.17 9.93 -4.58
CA ASN A 32 1.97 9.10 -4.50
C ASN A 32 2.28 7.59 -4.52
N ILE A 33 3.41 7.17 -5.13
CA ILE A 33 3.79 5.76 -5.14
C ILE A 33 4.28 5.29 -3.76
N ASP A 34 4.86 6.16 -2.94
CA ASP A 34 5.28 5.81 -1.58
C ASP A 34 4.07 5.56 -0.67
N LEU A 35 3.06 6.45 -0.72
CA LEU A 35 1.82 6.28 0.03
C LEU A 35 1.06 5.02 -0.42
N PHE A 36 0.98 4.79 -1.74
CA PHE A 36 0.39 3.56 -2.26
C PHE A 36 1.14 2.31 -1.78
N SER A 37 2.48 2.30 -1.85
CA SER A 37 3.30 1.18 -1.38
C SER A 37 3.07 0.87 0.09
N LEU A 38 3.03 1.89 0.95
CA LEU A 38 2.79 1.69 2.37
C LEU A 38 1.37 1.18 2.65
N ALA A 39 0.38 1.76 1.97
CA ALA A 39 -1.01 1.31 2.08
C ALA A 39 -1.16 -0.15 1.64
N LEU A 40 -0.57 -0.53 0.52
CA LEU A 40 -0.56 -1.91 0.01
C LEU A 40 -0.03 -2.90 1.07
N ILE A 41 1.11 -2.58 1.69
CA ILE A 41 1.71 -3.45 2.72
C ILE A 41 0.83 -3.52 3.96
N ILE A 42 0.24 -2.41 4.40
CA ILE A 42 -0.63 -2.40 5.58
C ILE A 42 -1.92 -3.18 5.32
N GLY A 43 -2.49 -3.05 4.13
CA GLY A 43 -3.62 -3.87 3.69
C GLY A 43 -3.27 -5.35 3.73
N LEU A 44 -2.16 -5.73 3.10
CA LEU A 44 -1.66 -7.11 3.12
C LEU A 44 -1.46 -7.65 4.54
N LYS A 45 -0.79 -6.88 5.40
CA LYS A 45 -0.52 -7.27 6.80
C LYS A 45 -1.81 -7.52 7.58
N SER A 46 -2.88 -6.79 7.27
CA SER A 46 -4.20 -7.00 7.89
C SER A 46 -4.92 -8.25 7.38
N GLY A 47 -4.49 -8.81 6.25
CA GLY A 47 -5.16 -9.92 5.57
C GLY A 47 -6.52 -9.56 4.96
N ILE A 48 -6.89 -8.27 4.96
CA ILE A 48 -8.18 -7.78 4.47
C ILE A 48 -8.00 -7.14 3.10
N ARG A 49 -8.89 -7.52 2.17
CA ARG A 49 -8.92 -7.02 0.79
C ARG A 49 -10.30 -6.47 0.50
N THR A 50 -10.40 -5.18 0.20
CA THR A 50 -11.68 -4.51 -0.04
C THR A 50 -11.84 -4.21 -1.54
N PRO A 51 -12.86 -4.76 -2.22
CA PRO A 51 -13.14 -4.44 -3.61
C PRO A 51 -13.27 -2.92 -3.83
N LEU A 52 -12.74 -2.43 -4.96
CA LEU A 52 -12.98 -1.06 -5.40
C LEU A 52 -14.48 -0.83 -5.67
N GLY A 53 -14.96 0.36 -5.37
CA GLY A 53 -16.33 0.77 -5.66
C GLY A 53 -16.50 1.22 -7.11
N ASP A 54 -17.76 1.40 -7.53
CA ASP A 54 -18.10 1.86 -8.89
C ASP A 54 -17.60 3.29 -9.18
N SER A 55 -17.26 4.05 -8.14
CA SER A 55 -16.74 5.42 -8.24
C SER A 55 -15.22 5.50 -8.29
N ALA A 56 -14.51 4.37 -8.42
CA ALA A 56 -13.05 4.35 -8.43
C ALA A 56 -12.45 5.17 -9.58
N ARG A 57 -11.46 6.02 -9.28
CA ARG A 57 -10.75 6.85 -10.27
C ARG A 57 -9.25 6.63 -10.24
N GLY A 58 -8.63 6.66 -11.42
CA GLY A 58 -7.19 6.50 -11.59
C GLY A 58 -6.37 7.71 -11.09
N ARG A 59 -5.54 7.52 -10.06
CA ARG A 59 -4.76 8.59 -9.40
C ARG A 59 -3.22 8.46 -9.52
N VAL A 60 -2.66 7.26 -9.70
CA VAL A 60 -1.21 7.07 -9.96
C VAL A 60 -1.01 6.56 -11.38
N ARG A 61 -0.10 7.16 -12.14
CA ARG A 61 0.19 6.70 -13.51
C ARG A 61 0.99 5.40 -13.47
N GLU A 62 0.64 4.47 -14.34
CA GLU A 62 1.35 3.21 -14.51
C GLU A 62 2.83 3.39 -14.81
N SER A 63 3.18 4.40 -15.61
CA SER A 63 4.57 4.75 -15.91
C SER A 63 5.41 5.02 -14.65
N THR A 64 4.81 5.54 -13.58
CA THR A 64 5.47 5.80 -12.30
C THR A 64 5.70 4.50 -11.51
N ILE A 65 4.79 3.53 -11.66
CA ILE A 65 4.88 2.22 -11.02
C ILE A 65 5.92 1.35 -11.72
N ASN A 66 5.90 1.31 -13.05
CA ASN A 66 6.83 0.54 -13.87
C ASN A 66 8.29 0.95 -13.65
N SER A 67 8.53 2.20 -13.24
CA SER A 67 9.84 2.70 -12.85
C SER A 67 10.20 2.50 -11.37
N SER A 68 9.37 1.81 -10.59
CA SER A 68 9.50 1.68 -9.13
C SER A 68 9.53 0.22 -8.68
N ILE A 69 10.12 -0.03 -7.50
CA ILE A 69 10.13 -1.35 -6.87
C ILE A 69 8.72 -1.85 -6.53
N THR A 70 7.74 -0.95 -6.44
CA THR A 70 6.34 -1.22 -6.12
C THR A 70 5.71 -2.20 -7.10
N LYS A 71 6.10 -2.21 -8.38
CA LYS A 71 5.58 -3.21 -9.33
C LYS A 71 5.88 -4.64 -8.88
N TYR A 72 7.11 -4.89 -8.44
CA TYR A 72 7.50 -6.23 -7.98
C TYR A 72 6.80 -6.61 -6.68
N LEU A 73 6.54 -5.63 -5.81
CA LEU A 73 5.73 -5.85 -4.61
C LEU A 73 4.30 -6.25 -4.96
N MET A 74 3.66 -5.53 -5.89
CA MET A 74 2.31 -5.85 -6.39
C MET A 74 2.26 -7.27 -6.98
N MET A 75 3.24 -7.61 -7.81
CA MET A 75 3.36 -8.96 -8.40
C MET A 75 3.56 -10.03 -7.33
N ALA A 76 4.46 -9.82 -6.37
CA ALA A 76 4.72 -10.78 -5.29
C ALA A 76 3.46 -11.05 -4.46
N ILE A 77 2.73 -10.00 -4.09
CA ILE A 77 1.46 -10.10 -3.37
C ILE A 77 0.42 -10.86 -4.18
N ALA A 78 0.28 -10.55 -5.46
CA ALA A 78 -0.67 -11.24 -6.32
C ALA A 78 -0.33 -12.73 -6.47
N VAL A 79 0.96 -13.07 -6.57
CA VAL A 79 1.42 -14.47 -6.64
C VAL A 79 1.14 -15.21 -5.35
N GLU A 80 1.34 -14.58 -4.20
CA GLU A 80 0.99 -15.19 -2.91
C GLU A 80 -0.52 -15.47 -2.82
N GLU A 81 -1.35 -14.55 -3.33
CA GLU A 81 -2.80 -14.64 -3.26
C GLU A 81 -3.41 -15.65 -4.26
N GLN A 82 -2.91 -15.70 -5.50
CA GLN A 82 -3.55 -16.43 -6.61
C GLN A 82 -2.61 -17.35 -7.39
N GLY A 83 -1.33 -17.42 -7.01
CA GLY A 83 -0.30 -18.19 -7.70
C GLY A 83 0.28 -17.47 -8.93
N ILE A 84 1.32 -18.09 -9.52
CA ILE A 84 2.15 -17.46 -10.57
C ILE A 84 1.38 -17.06 -11.84
N ASN A 85 0.26 -17.71 -12.12
CA ASN A 85 -0.52 -17.48 -13.34
C ASN A 85 -1.16 -16.08 -13.39
N VAL A 86 -1.36 -15.44 -12.23
CA VAL A 86 -1.89 -14.07 -12.14
C VAL A 86 -1.00 -13.06 -12.88
N LEU A 87 0.29 -13.36 -13.03
CA LEU A 87 1.24 -12.49 -13.73
C LEU A 87 1.03 -12.44 -15.24
N ALA A 88 0.23 -13.38 -15.80
CA ALA A 88 -0.11 -13.37 -17.22
C ALA A 88 -1.05 -12.21 -17.59
N ASN A 89 -1.73 -11.62 -16.61
CA ASN A 89 -2.66 -10.51 -16.80
C ASN A 89 -2.33 -9.36 -15.86
N GLU A 90 -1.90 -8.23 -16.43
CA GLU A 90 -1.59 -7.02 -15.69
C GLU A 90 -2.80 -6.45 -14.95
N ASP A 91 -4.02 -6.65 -15.47
CA ASP A 91 -5.23 -6.23 -14.79
C ASP A 91 -5.43 -6.91 -13.43
N ASP A 92 -5.06 -8.18 -13.32
CA ASP A 92 -5.36 -8.98 -12.15
C ASP A 92 -4.48 -8.60 -10.97
N TYR A 93 -3.15 -8.48 -11.17
CA TYR A 93 -2.26 -8.09 -10.08
C TYR A 93 -2.38 -6.61 -9.71
N PHE A 94 -2.78 -5.74 -10.64
CA PHE A 94 -3.14 -4.36 -10.30
C PHE A 94 -4.37 -4.33 -9.41
N LYS A 95 -5.45 -5.02 -9.80
CA LYS A 95 -6.69 -5.06 -9.03
C LYS A 95 -6.46 -5.59 -7.62
N ILE A 96 -5.76 -6.70 -7.46
CA ILE A 96 -5.44 -7.26 -6.13
C ILE A 96 -4.72 -6.21 -5.27
N SER A 97 -3.73 -5.53 -5.85
CA SER A 97 -2.95 -4.52 -5.14
C SER A 97 -3.78 -3.27 -4.81
N GLU A 98 -4.66 -2.83 -5.69
CA GLU A 98 -5.58 -1.72 -5.46
C GLU A 98 -6.54 -2.02 -4.31
N GLU A 99 -7.09 -3.23 -4.27
CA GLU A 99 -8.02 -3.65 -3.22
C GLU A 99 -7.34 -3.75 -1.84
N TYR A 100 -6.10 -4.21 -1.78
CA TYR A 100 -5.31 -4.15 -0.53
C TYR A 100 -4.94 -2.72 -0.16
N ALA A 101 -4.50 -1.91 -1.12
CA ALA A 101 -4.14 -0.52 -0.85
C ALA A 101 -5.36 0.29 -0.36
N LYS A 102 -6.57 0.03 -0.88
CA LYS A 102 -7.82 0.62 -0.38
C LYS A 102 -8.02 0.33 1.11
N THR A 103 -7.94 -0.94 1.51
CA THR A 103 -8.01 -1.33 2.92
C THR A 103 -6.92 -0.63 3.74
N GLY A 104 -5.69 -0.63 3.21
CA GLY A 104 -4.54 -0.02 3.86
C GLY A 104 -4.65 1.48 4.06
N ILE A 105 -5.25 2.23 3.13
CA ILE A 105 -5.52 3.67 3.30
C ILE A 105 -6.45 3.90 4.49
N GLY A 106 -7.52 3.12 4.61
CA GLY A 106 -8.43 3.21 5.76
C GLY A 106 -7.73 2.90 7.08
N LEU A 107 -6.91 1.86 7.12
CA LEU A 107 -6.13 1.49 8.31
C LEU A 107 -5.07 2.54 8.66
N LEU A 108 -4.37 3.07 7.67
CA LEU A 108 -3.38 4.14 7.83
C LEU A 108 -4.02 5.41 8.39
N GLU A 109 -5.17 5.82 7.84
CA GLU A 109 -5.88 6.99 8.32
C GLU A 109 -6.38 6.80 9.75
N SER A 110 -6.96 5.63 10.07
CA SER A 110 -7.36 5.31 11.43
C SER A 110 -6.17 5.32 12.40
N LYS A 111 -5.04 4.72 12.02
CA LYS A 111 -3.81 4.72 12.84
C LYS A 111 -3.26 6.12 13.04
N TYR A 112 -3.24 6.93 11.98
CA TYR A 112 -2.83 8.32 12.07
C TYR A 112 -3.75 9.13 12.98
N VAL A 113 -5.07 8.94 12.90
CA VAL A 113 -6.04 9.60 13.79
C VAL A 113 -5.80 9.20 15.25
N SER A 114 -5.44 7.96 15.54
CA SER A 114 -5.18 7.50 16.91
C SER A 114 -3.79 7.87 17.44
N GLU A 115 -2.74 7.81 16.61
CA GLU A 115 -1.34 7.94 17.04
C GLU A 115 -0.72 9.32 16.70
N GLY A 116 -1.35 10.10 15.83
CA GLY A 116 -0.90 11.41 15.40
C GLY A 116 0.50 11.39 14.78
N SER A 117 1.38 12.29 15.23
CA SER A 117 2.76 12.41 14.75
C SER A 117 3.66 11.23 15.10
N ASN A 118 3.21 10.31 15.96
CA ASN A 118 4.02 9.22 16.51
C ASN A 118 3.91 7.93 15.68
N LEU A 119 3.21 7.94 14.55
CA LEU A 119 3.06 6.79 13.66
C LEU A 119 4.41 6.23 13.17
N LEU A 120 5.39 7.11 12.95
CA LEU A 120 6.73 6.66 12.54
C LEU A 120 7.42 5.93 13.70
N ASP A 121 7.33 6.48 14.91
CA ASP A 121 7.93 5.91 16.12
C ASP A 121 7.32 4.53 16.43
N SER A 122 6.01 4.34 16.20
CA SER A 122 5.34 3.04 16.39
C SER A 122 5.82 2.00 15.38
N MET A 123 6.00 2.40 14.11
CA MET A 123 6.58 1.53 13.09
C MET A 123 8.05 1.19 13.37
N GLU A 124 8.83 2.13 13.91
CA GLU A 124 10.22 1.90 14.32
C GLU A 124 10.29 0.91 15.49
N MET A 125 9.43 1.04 16.50
CA MET A 125 9.34 0.08 17.60
C MET A 125 8.96 -1.31 17.10
N GLU A 126 8.00 -1.42 16.18
CA GLU A 126 7.61 -2.71 15.59
C GLU A 126 8.77 -3.40 14.87
N LEU A 127 9.61 -2.63 14.17
CA LEU A 127 10.82 -3.16 13.53
C LEU A 127 11.84 -3.67 14.56
N VAL A 128 12.08 -2.92 15.64
CA VAL A 128 12.99 -3.35 16.71
C VAL A 128 12.50 -4.66 17.33
N GLU A 129 11.23 -4.73 17.71
CA GLU A 129 10.62 -5.93 18.28
C GLU A 129 10.72 -7.14 17.34
N PHE A 130 10.48 -6.95 16.04
CA PHE A 130 10.61 -8.02 15.05
C PHE A 130 12.03 -8.60 15.00
N TYR A 131 13.06 -7.74 15.02
CA TYR A 131 14.45 -8.21 14.95
C TYR A 131 14.96 -8.79 16.28
N ASP A 132 14.50 -8.25 17.41
CA ASP A 132 14.88 -8.78 18.72
C ASP A 132 14.25 -10.17 18.95
N ASN A 133 12.98 -10.37 18.57
CA ASN A 133 12.35 -11.69 18.62
C ASN A 133 13.04 -12.71 17.69
N LYS A 134 13.45 -12.29 16.49
CA LYS A 134 14.18 -13.16 15.56
C LYS A 134 15.56 -13.58 16.04
N LYS A 135 16.23 -12.81 16.90
CA LYS A 135 17.52 -13.21 17.47
C LYS A 135 17.36 -14.32 18.50
N ILE A 136 16.27 -14.30 19.26
CA ILE A 136 15.95 -15.33 20.25
C ILE A 136 15.71 -16.68 19.55
N ASP A 137 15.01 -16.69 18.42
CA ASP A 137 14.74 -17.91 17.63
C ASP A 137 15.99 -18.51 16.92
N GLN A 138 17.12 -17.80 16.90
CA GLN A 138 18.37 -18.27 16.27
C GLN A 138 19.41 -18.81 17.27
N GLU A 139 19.12 -18.74 18.57
CA GLU A 139 19.99 -19.24 19.65
C GLU A 139 19.51 -20.56 20.28
N GLU A 140 18.44 -21.17 19.77
CA GLU A 140 17.99 -22.55 20.07
C GLU A 140 18.37 -23.56 18.98
#